data_AF-A0A534QSD1-F1
#
_entry.id   AF-A0A534QSD1-F1
#
_cell.length_a   1.000
_cell.length_b   1.000
_cell.length_c   1.000
_cell.angle_alpha   90.00
_cell.angle_beta   90.00
_cell.angle_gamma   90.00
#
_symmetry.space_group_name_H-M   'P 1'
#
loop_
_entity.id
_entity.type
_entity.pdbx_description
1 polymer ?
#
loop_
_entity_poly.entity_id
_entity_poly.type
_entity_poly.pdbx_seq_one_letter_code
_entity_poly.pdbx_strand_id
1 'polypeptide(L)'
;MQHCKECVELLGEYIEGTLSPERAKALEDHLSFCPPCITFVRTYRATRKLCRHALAAEMPQELMSSLSSFLGKHVPGFPCSKGDTAAVQETAAADTGRKKV
;
A
#
# COMPACT_ATOMS: atom_id res chain seq x y z
N MET A 1 -23.69 -15.63 -0.54
CA MET A 1 -22.36 -14.99 -0.49
C MET A 1 -22.41 -13.78 -1.42
N GLN A 2 -22.99 -12.66 -0.96
CA GLN A 2 -23.44 -11.57 -1.86
C GLN A 2 -22.76 -10.22 -1.58
N HIS A 3 -21.86 -10.09 -0.59
CA HIS A 3 -21.35 -8.77 -0.16
C HIS A 3 -19.82 -8.63 -0.12
N CYS A 4 -19.06 -9.60 -0.65
CA CYS A 4 -17.60 -9.52 -0.61
C CYS A 4 -17.05 -8.28 -1.33
N LYS A 5 -17.64 -7.91 -2.47
CA LYS A 5 -17.26 -6.72 -3.23
C LYS A 5 -17.50 -5.44 -2.42
N GLU A 6 -18.71 -5.29 -1.88
CA GLU A 6 -19.10 -4.13 -1.06
C GLU A 6 -18.22 -3.98 0.19
N CYS A 7 -17.84 -5.09 0.82
CA CYS A 7 -16.89 -5.08 1.94
C CYS A 7 -15.51 -4.56 1.52
N VAL A 8 -15.00 -4.99 0.37
CA VAL A 8 -13.68 -4.55 -0.14
C VAL A 8 -13.73 -3.08 -0.55
N GLU A 9 -14.79 -2.62 -1.18
CA GLU A 9 -15.01 -1.22 -1.53
C GLU A 9 -15.05 -0.33 -0.29
N LEU A 10 -15.87 -0.70 0.71
CA LEU A 10 -15.95 0.00 1.99
C LEU A 10 -14.58 0.11 2.68
N LEU A 11 -13.82 -0.99 2.75
CA LEU A 11 -12.50 -0.98 3.37
C LEU A 11 -11.46 -0.23 2.55
N GLY A 12 -11.61 -0.22 1.22
CA GLY A 12 -10.83 0.60 0.30
C GLY A 12 -10.98 2.08 0.63
N GLU A 13 -12.23 2.56 0.65
CA GLU A 13 -12.62 3.94 1.00
C GLU A 13 -12.17 4.31 2.42
N TYR A 14 -12.36 3.42 3.39
CA TYR A 14 -11.96 3.64 4.78
C TYR A 14 -10.45 3.86 4.92
N ILE A 15 -9.62 3.06 4.24
CA ILE A 15 -8.16 3.17 4.32
C ILE A 15 -7.63 4.36 3.51
N GLU A 16 -8.32 4.74 2.43
CA GLU A 16 -7.98 5.93 1.64
C GLU A 16 -8.44 7.23 2.30
N GLY A 17 -9.26 7.16 3.35
CA GLY A 17 -9.83 8.32 4.02
C GLY A 17 -10.88 9.05 3.18
N THR A 18 -11.42 8.39 2.15
CA THR A 18 -12.47 8.95 1.27
C THR A 18 -13.88 8.63 1.74
N LEU A 19 -14.00 7.78 2.76
CA LEU A 19 -15.28 7.43 3.38
C LEU A 19 -15.89 8.66 4.09
N SER A 20 -17.21 8.83 3.99
CA SER A 20 -17.90 9.92 4.69
C SER A 20 -17.71 9.81 6.22
N PRO A 21 -17.64 10.94 6.95
CA PRO A 21 -17.31 10.93 8.38
C PRO A 21 -18.32 10.11 9.21
N GLU A 22 -19.59 10.12 8.83
CA GLU A 22 -20.64 9.32 9.48
C GLU A 22 -20.41 7.82 9.31
N ARG A 23 -20.05 7.37 8.10
CA ARG A 23 -19.79 5.97 7.79
C ARG A 23 -18.47 5.50 8.41
N ALA A 24 -17.45 6.35 8.40
CA ALA A 24 -16.17 6.07 9.05
C ALA A 24 -16.36 5.84 10.56
N LYS A 25 -17.11 6.74 11.22
CA LYS A 25 -17.43 6.58 12.64
C LYS A 25 -18.20 5.29 12.92
N ALA A 26 -19.24 4.99 12.15
CA ALA A 26 -20.01 3.75 12.33
C ALA A 26 -19.14 2.49 12.15
N LEU A 27 -18.18 2.51 11.22
CA LEU A 27 -17.23 1.43 11.03
C LEU A 27 -16.25 1.32 12.20
N GLU A 28 -15.72 2.43 12.69
CA GLU A 28 -14.83 2.48 13.86
C GLU A 28 -15.52 1.97 15.13
N ASP A 29 -16.77 2.37 15.35
CA ASP A 29 -17.61 1.86 16.43
C ASP A 29 -17.72 0.33 16.34
N HIS A 30 -18.00 -0.23 15.16
CA HIS A 30 -18.01 -1.69 14.97
C HIS A 30 -16.65 -2.34 15.24
N LEU A 31 -15.56 -1.75 14.72
CA LEU A 31 -14.21 -2.26 14.93
C LEU A 31 -13.81 -2.26 16.41
N SER A 32 -14.34 -1.35 17.23
CA SER A 32 -14.02 -1.30 18.66
C SER A 32 -14.55 -2.51 19.46
N PHE A 33 -15.62 -3.17 18.99
CA PHE A 33 -16.24 -4.31 19.67
C PHE A 33 -16.06 -5.65 18.94
N CYS A 34 -15.40 -5.66 17.77
CA CYS A 34 -15.32 -6.83 16.91
C CYS A 34 -13.87 -7.24 16.57
N PRO A 35 -13.19 -8.02 17.44
CA PRO A 35 -11.84 -8.55 17.20
C PRO A 35 -11.60 -9.25 15.85
N PRO A 36 -12.52 -10.07 15.30
CA PRO A 36 -12.29 -10.68 13.99
C PRO A 36 -12.24 -9.65 12.86
N CYS A 37 -13.09 -8.61 12.91
CA CYS A 37 -13.06 -7.53 11.93
C CYS A 37 -11.78 -6.70 12.04
N ILE A 38 -11.28 -6.42 13.25
CA ILE A 38 -9.97 -5.78 13.44
C ILE A 38 -8.87 -6.60 12.75
N THR A 39 -8.86 -7.91 12.97
CA THR A 39 -7.87 -8.82 12.38
C THR A 39 -7.95 -8.80 10.85
N PHE A 40 -9.16 -8.83 10.30
CA PHE A 40 -9.38 -8.75 8.87
C PHE A 40 -8.87 -7.42 8.27
N VAL A 41 -9.19 -6.28 8.89
CA VAL A 41 -8.72 -4.95 8.44
C VAL A 41 -7.20 -4.86 8.47
N ARG A 42 -6.54 -5.44 9.49
CA ARG A 42 -5.08 -5.50 9.56
C ARG A 42 -4.49 -6.30 8.39
N THR A 43 -5.03 -7.49 8.12
CA THR A 43 -4.60 -8.31 6.97
C THR A 43 -4.82 -7.56 5.66
N TYR A 44 -5.99 -6.93 5.48
CA TYR A 44 -6.32 -6.18 4.27
C TYR A 44 -5.35 -5.00 4.05
N ARG A 45 -5.00 -4.25 5.11
CA ARG A 45 -3.95 -3.21 5.06
C ARG A 45 -2.59 -3.77 4.63
N ALA A 46 -2.19 -4.92 5.19
CA ALA A 46 -0.93 -5.57 4.83
C ALA A 46 -0.92 -6.00 3.36
N THR A 47 -1.99 -6.64 2.89
CA THR A 47 -2.15 -7.04 1.48
C THR A 47 -2.07 -5.84 0.55
N ARG A 48 -2.79 -4.75 0.84
CA ARG A 48 -2.71 -3.52 0.03
C ARG A 48 -1.30 -2.95 -0.04
N LYS A 49 -0.58 -2.91 1.09
CA LYS A 49 0.81 -2.44 1.12
C LYS A 49 1.69 -3.33 0.24
N LEU A 50 1.56 -4.64 0.36
CA LEU A 50 2.35 -5.59 -0.43
C LEU A 50 2.07 -5.45 -1.93
N CYS A 51 0.79 -5.39 -2.32
CA CYS A 51 0.40 -5.14 -3.71
C CYS A 51 0.94 -3.80 -4.22
N ARG A 52 0.86 -2.72 -3.43
CA ARG A 52 1.39 -1.41 -3.82
C ARG A 52 2.89 -1.45 -4.07
N HIS A 53 3.66 -2.16 -3.25
CA HIS A 53 5.09 -2.33 -3.47
C HIS A 53 5.39 -3.20 -4.70
N ALA A 54 4.70 -4.33 -4.85
CA ALA A 54 4.91 -5.25 -5.97
C ALA A 54 4.52 -4.63 -7.32
N LEU A 55 3.52 -3.75 -7.34
CA LEU A 55 3.03 -3.06 -8.53
C LEU A 55 3.61 -1.64 -8.69
N ALA A 56 4.47 -1.19 -7.77
CA ALA A 56 5.11 0.11 -7.90
C ALA A 56 6.05 0.08 -9.11
N ALA A 57 5.70 0.85 -10.13
CA ALA A 57 6.64 1.14 -11.20
C ALA A 57 7.81 1.96 -10.62
N GLU A 58 9.03 1.61 -10.99
CA GLU A 58 10.19 2.44 -10.67
C GLU A 58 10.00 3.84 -11.27
N MET A 59 10.33 4.87 -10.49
CA MET A 59 10.24 6.24 -10.96
C MET A 59 11.31 6.47 -12.05
N PRO A 60 10.96 7.02 -13.22
CA PRO A 60 11.95 7.34 -14.24
C PRO A 60 13.00 8.31 -13.70
N GLN A 61 14.27 8.06 -14.03
CA GLN A 61 15.42 8.82 -13.51
C GLN A 61 15.35 10.32 -13.86
N GLU A 62 14.83 10.66 -15.04
CA GLU A 62 14.62 12.06 -15.45
C GLU A 62 13.62 12.78 -14.53
N LEU A 63 12.53 12.10 -14.15
CA LEU A 63 11.53 12.64 -13.25
C LEU A 63 12.11 12.82 -11.83
N MET A 64 12.86 11.83 -11.33
CA MET A 64 13.55 11.92 -10.03
C MET A 64 14.50 13.12 -9.99
N SER A 65 15.30 13.31 -11.04
CA SER A 65 16.29 14.38 -11.14
C SER A 65 15.62 15.76 -11.21
N SER A 66 14.57 15.88 -12.02
CA SER A 66 13.78 17.12 -12.16
C SER A 66 13.10 17.51 -10.84
N LEU A 67 12.44 16.56 -10.18
CA LEU A 67 11.77 16.79 -8.90
C LEU A 67 12.75 17.15 -7.79
N SER A 68 13.89 16.46 -7.71
CA SER A 68 14.90 16.76 -6.68
C SER A 68 15.48 18.17 -6.84
N SER A 69 15.75 18.60 -8.08
CA SER A 69 16.21 19.96 -8.38
C SER A 69 15.16 21.02 -8.01
N PHE A 70 13.88 20.74 -8.26
CA PHE A 70 12.78 21.63 -7.90
C PHE A 70 12.62 21.74 -6.37
N LEU A 71 12.56 20.60 -5.68
CA LEU A 71 12.37 20.56 -4.22
C LEU A 71 13.53 21.22 -3.48
N GLY A 72 14.77 21.00 -3.91
CA GLY A 72 15.94 21.65 -3.31
C GLY A 72 15.94 23.19 -3.43
N LYS A 73 15.25 23.75 -4.43
CA LYS A 73 15.14 25.21 -4.61
C LYS A 73 14.01 25.84 -3.79
N HIS A 74 12.95 25.08 -3.50
CA HIS A 74 11.69 25.62 -2.97
C HIS A 74 11.33 25.11 -1.57
N VAL A 75 11.96 24.04 -1.08
CA VAL A 75 11.67 23.45 0.23
C VAL A 75 12.89 23.59 1.14
N PRO A 76 12.84 24.47 2.17
CA PRO A 76 13.94 24.61 3.12
C PRO A 76 14.14 23.30 3.89
N GLY A 77 15.35 22.75 3.82
CA GLY A 77 15.71 21.50 4.51
C GLY A 77 15.55 20.21 3.70
N PHE A 78 15.25 20.27 2.39
CA PHE A 78 15.20 19.07 1.55
C PHE A 78 16.61 18.54 1.24
N PRO A 79 16.99 17.31 1.67
CA PRO A 79 18.27 16.72 1.32
C PRO A 79 18.22 16.21 -0.13
N CYS A 80 18.99 16.82 -1.04
CA CYS A 80 19.26 16.23 -2.36
C CYS A 80 20.15 15.00 -2.18
N SER A 81 19.57 13.82 -1.97
CA SER A 81 20.31 12.55 -2.02
C SER A 81 20.67 12.25 -3.48
N LYS A 82 21.97 12.29 -3.79
CA LYS A 82 22.49 11.72 -5.03
C LYS A 82 22.26 10.20 -4.98
N GLY A 83 21.36 9.73 -5.85
CA GLY A 83 21.22 8.35 -6.34
C GLY A 83 21.63 7.22 -5.41
N ASP A 84 20.65 6.67 -4.68
CA ASP A 84 20.77 5.29 -4.25
C ASP A 84 20.59 4.39 -5.48
N THR A 85 21.71 3.76 -5.81
CA THR A 85 21.92 2.74 -6.82
C THR A 85 20.77 1.75 -6.94
N ALA A 86 20.40 1.51 -8.19
CA ALA A 86 19.90 0.24 -8.67
C ALA A 86 20.63 -0.93 -7.99
N ALA A 87 19.91 -1.64 -7.12
CA ALA A 87 20.21 -3.02 -6.76
C ALA A 87 18.91 -3.80 -6.95
N VAL A 88 18.68 -4.15 -8.21
CA VAL A 88 17.81 -5.21 -8.69
C VAL A 88 17.96 -6.42 -7.76
N GLN A 89 16.93 -6.75 -7.00
CA GLN A 89 16.77 -8.10 -6.47
C GLN A 89 16.03 -8.91 -7.51
N GLU A 90 16.84 -9.48 -8.39
CA GLU A 90 16.56 -10.71 -9.11
C GLU A 90 16.22 -11.79 -8.09
N THR A 91 14.96 -12.24 -8.06
CA THR A 91 14.66 -13.60 -7.63
C THR A 91 14.06 -14.32 -8.82
N ALA A 92 14.96 -14.89 -9.62
CA ALA A 92 14.64 -15.89 -10.62
C ALA A 92 13.93 -17.10 -9.96
N ALA A 93 13.01 -17.66 -10.72
CA ALA A 93 12.17 -18.81 -10.38
C ALA A 93 12.96 -20.10 -10.08
N ALA A 94 12.40 -20.94 -9.21
CA ALA A 94 12.62 -22.38 -9.23
C ALA A 94 11.34 -23.12 -8.78
N ASP A 95 10.63 -23.63 -9.77
CA ASP A 95 9.68 -24.75 -9.72
C ASP A 95 10.35 -26.00 -9.12
N THR A 96 9.66 -26.72 -8.22
CA THR A 96 9.68 -28.20 -8.15
C THR A 96 8.58 -28.71 -7.19
N GLY A 97 7.55 -29.35 -7.75
CA GLY A 97 7.11 -30.70 -7.35
C GLY A 97 6.59 -31.01 -5.92
N ARG A 98 5.26 -31.14 -5.81
CA ARG A 98 4.51 -32.35 -5.37
C ARG A 98 5.08 -33.18 -4.18
N LYS A 99 4.29 -33.25 -3.09
CA LYS A 99 4.13 -34.51 -2.32
C LYS A 99 2.75 -34.63 -1.66
N LYS A 100 2.07 -35.73 -2.04
CA LYS A 100 0.88 -36.33 -1.42
C LYS A 100 1.11 -36.60 0.07
N VAL A 101 0.09 -36.30 0.88
CA VAL A 101 -0.33 -37.05 2.07
C VAL A 101 -1.81 -36.76 2.29
#